data_AF-A0AB36WT73-F1
#
_entry.id   AF-A0AB36WT73-F1
#
_cell.length_a   1.000
_cell.length_b   1.000
_cell.length_c   1.000
_cell.angle_alpha   90.00
_cell.angle_beta   90.00
_cell.angle_gamma   90.00
#
_symmetry.space_group_name_H-M   'P 1'
#
loop_
_entity.id
_entity.type
_entity.pdbx_description
1 polymer ?
#
loop_
_entity_poly.entity_id
_entity_poly.type
_entity_poly.pdbx_seq_one_letter_code
_entity_poly.pdbx_strand_id
1 'polypeptide(L)'
;MNLSDNKMNFSDLLSSTEASSLLQQLIQLKSHTEKSSSNMLSHDKNEYLKEWRSQWQKLSSTQSDNPLSAELIIDSERLATDWLIQLFNTLFADQQVILVRSNDEPEYFPAQNNEPARIEFAHGFFASALHEISHWCVAGDARRQLSDFGYWYAPDGRSAAQQQAFERVEIKPQALECLFTLACGRNFQVSQDNLFADFDTSSSTFAIDVYQQVQSYIAKPHTLPRDAKTLLTALLSACTSSSQISA
;
A
#
# COMPACT_ATOMS: atom_id res chain seq x y z
N MET A 1 -5.10 27.51 -25.79
CA MET A 1 -6.13 27.47 -24.72
C MET A 1 -5.75 26.26 -23.88
N ASN A 2 -5.09 26.49 -22.74
CA ASN A 2 -4.54 25.42 -21.91
C ASN A 2 -5.69 24.62 -21.30
N LEU A 3 -5.82 23.36 -21.69
CA LEU A 3 -6.61 22.37 -20.97
C LEU A 3 -5.86 22.13 -19.65
N SER A 4 -6.33 22.81 -18.61
CA SER A 4 -5.88 22.65 -17.24
C SER A 4 -5.88 21.18 -16.86
N ASP A 5 -4.72 20.71 -16.41
CA ASP A 5 -4.50 19.51 -15.60
C ASP A 5 -5.64 19.34 -14.59
N ASN A 6 -6.65 18.55 -14.93
CA ASN A 6 -7.61 18.05 -13.95
C ASN A 6 -6.95 16.89 -13.21
N LYS A 7 -5.82 17.18 -12.55
CA LYS A 7 -5.13 16.20 -11.68
C LYS A 7 -6.10 15.88 -10.56
N MET A 8 -6.60 14.64 -10.56
CA MET A 8 -7.45 14.14 -9.49
C MET A 8 -6.75 14.35 -8.16
N ASN A 9 -7.43 15.00 -7.21
CA ASN A 9 -6.89 15.20 -5.87
C ASN A 9 -7.20 13.97 -5.02
N PHE A 10 -6.20 13.14 -4.77
CA PHE A 10 -6.32 11.96 -3.91
C PHE A 10 -6.22 12.26 -2.42
N SER A 11 -5.64 13.40 -2.03
CA SER A 11 -5.37 13.74 -0.63
C SER A 11 -6.64 13.86 0.22
N ASP A 12 -7.77 14.20 -0.40
CA ASP A 12 -9.06 14.39 0.28
C ASP A 12 -9.89 13.11 0.37
N LEU A 13 -9.44 11.98 -0.20
CA LEU A 13 -10.20 10.73 -0.22
C LEU A 13 -10.30 10.03 1.13
N LEU A 14 -9.37 10.31 2.05
CA LEU A 14 -9.28 9.65 3.34
C LEU A 14 -9.03 10.69 4.44
N SER A 15 -10.01 11.57 4.63
CA SER A 15 -10.03 12.48 5.77
C SER A 15 -9.96 11.72 7.10
N SER A 16 -9.62 12.41 8.18
CA SER A 16 -9.55 11.80 9.52
C SER A 16 -10.85 11.12 9.97
N THR A 17 -11.99 11.66 9.57
CA THR A 17 -13.30 11.07 9.84
C THR A 17 -13.54 9.82 9.01
N GLU A 18 -13.18 9.84 7.71
CA GLU A 18 -13.29 8.67 6.83
C GLU A 18 -12.34 7.55 7.27
N ALA A 19 -11.10 7.88 7.64
CA ALA A 19 -10.12 6.95 8.20
C ALA A 19 -10.66 6.25 9.45
N SER A 20 -11.25 7.01 10.37
CA SER A 20 -11.82 6.47 11.62
C SER A 20 -13.04 5.58 11.36
N SER A 21 -13.96 6.01 10.48
CA SER A 21 -15.12 5.22 10.07
C SER A 21 -14.71 3.92 9.39
N LEU A 22 -13.76 3.99 8.46
CA LEU A 22 -13.22 2.85 7.73
C LEU A 22 -12.56 1.84 8.68
N LEU A 23 -11.75 2.32 9.64
CA LEU A 23 -11.14 1.47 10.66
C LEU A 23 -12.20 0.71 11.48
N GLN A 24 -13.25 1.38 11.94
CA GLN A 24 -14.34 0.72 12.68
C GLN A 24 -15.03 -0.36 11.85
N GLN A 25 -15.31 -0.09 10.57
CA GLN A 25 -15.92 -1.07 9.67
C GLN A 25 -15.01 -2.28 9.43
N LEU A 26 -13.69 -2.07 9.26
CA LEU A 26 -12.73 -3.15 9.08
C LEU A 26 -12.60 -4.04 10.33
N ILE A 27 -12.57 -3.43 11.53
CA ILE A 27 -12.58 -4.16 12.81
C ILE A 27 -13.85 -5.00 12.94
N GLN A 28 -15.01 -4.44 12.60
CA GLN A 28 -16.28 -5.17 12.63
C GLN A 28 -16.25 -6.38 11.68
N LEU A 29 -15.81 -6.21 10.43
CA LEU A 29 -15.67 -7.29 9.45
C LEU A 29 -14.77 -8.43 9.95
N LYS A 30 -13.67 -8.08 10.63
CA LYS A 30 -12.75 -9.07 11.22
C LYS A 30 -13.41 -9.86 12.35
N SER A 31 -14.13 -9.18 13.25
CA SER A 31 -14.83 -9.83 14.38
C SER A 31 -15.89 -10.86 13.93
N HIS A 32 -16.54 -10.63 12.79
CA HIS A 32 -17.48 -11.59 12.21
C HIS A 32 -16.80 -12.83 11.63
N THR A 33 -15.53 -12.71 11.24
CA THR A 33 -14.72 -13.80 10.67
C THR A 33 -14.01 -14.62 11.76
N GLU A 34 -13.62 -13.99 12.87
CA GLU A 34 -12.82 -14.60 13.94
C GLU A 34 -13.64 -15.24 15.08
N LYS A 35 -14.98 -15.24 15.03
CA LYS A 35 -15.86 -15.95 15.99
C LYS A 35 -15.66 -17.48 16.07
N SER A 36 -14.62 -18.02 15.43
CA SER A 36 -14.28 -19.46 15.43
C SER A 36 -12.83 -19.80 15.87
N SER A 37 -11.95 -18.86 16.27
CA SER A 37 -10.57 -19.24 16.69
C SER A 37 -9.89 -18.28 17.70
N SER A 38 -9.80 -18.77 18.94
CA SER A 38 -8.84 -18.54 20.06
C SER A 38 -8.23 -17.15 20.40
N ASN A 39 -8.35 -16.82 21.70
CA ASN A 39 -8.02 -15.57 22.41
C ASN A 39 -6.55 -15.32 22.82
N MET A 40 -5.58 -16.16 22.43
CA MET A 40 -4.20 -16.06 22.95
C MET A 40 -3.32 -14.99 22.22
N LEU A 41 -3.68 -14.63 20.98
CA LEU A 41 -2.98 -13.66 20.13
C LEU A 41 -3.33 -12.18 20.42
N SER A 42 -4.21 -11.91 21.39
CA SER A 42 -4.77 -10.58 21.60
C SER A 42 -3.86 -9.64 22.42
N HIS A 43 -3.00 -10.18 23.28
CA HIS A 43 -2.09 -9.39 24.11
C HIS A 43 -0.91 -8.86 23.29
N ASP A 44 -0.21 -9.76 22.58
CA ASP A 44 0.96 -9.42 21.76
C ASP A 44 0.61 -8.42 20.65
N LYS A 45 -0.57 -8.58 20.01
CA LYS A 45 -1.05 -7.62 19.00
C LYS A 45 -1.18 -6.20 19.55
N ASN A 46 -1.61 -6.02 20.80
CA ASN A 46 -1.74 -4.70 21.40
C ASN A 46 -0.38 -4.08 21.77
N GLU A 47 0.62 -4.90 22.10
CA GLU A 47 1.98 -4.44 22.35
C GLU A 47 2.67 -4.01 21.05
N TYR A 48 2.61 -4.84 20.00
CA TYR A 48 3.12 -4.48 18.67
C TYR A 48 2.47 -3.20 18.12
N LEU A 49 1.15 -3.04 18.26
CA LEU A 49 0.46 -1.83 17.81
C LEU A 49 0.94 -0.57 18.55
N LYS A 50 1.19 -0.65 19.85
CA LYS A 50 1.74 0.48 20.63
C LYS A 50 3.14 0.85 20.17
N GLU A 51 3.97 -0.16 19.93
CA GLU A 51 5.35 0.03 19.45
C GLU A 51 5.35 0.65 18.04
N TRP A 52 4.60 0.08 17.09
CA TRP A 52 4.51 0.62 15.73
C TRP A 52 4.01 2.06 15.72
N ARG A 53 3.01 2.38 16.55
CA ARG A 53 2.52 3.76 16.69
C ARG A 53 3.60 4.70 17.24
N SER A 54 4.32 4.29 18.28
CA SER A 54 5.39 5.10 18.85
C SER A 54 6.51 5.35 17.85
N GLN A 55 6.92 4.32 17.10
CA GLN A 55 7.92 4.42 16.05
C GLN A 55 7.45 5.35 14.93
N TRP A 56 6.23 5.17 14.41
CA TRP A 56 5.70 6.01 13.34
C TRP A 56 5.60 7.49 13.76
N GLN A 57 5.13 7.77 14.98
CA GLN A 57 5.04 9.15 15.49
C GLN A 57 6.42 9.85 15.52
N LYS A 58 7.48 9.14 15.90
CA LYS A 58 8.86 9.68 15.88
C LYS A 58 9.33 9.99 14.44
N LEU A 59 8.99 9.12 13.48
CA LEU A 59 9.30 9.31 12.06
C LEU A 59 8.54 10.51 11.48
N SER A 60 7.25 10.66 11.79
CA SER A 60 6.45 11.77 11.29
C SER A 60 6.85 13.11 11.91
N SER A 61 7.26 13.16 13.18
CA SER A 61 7.68 14.41 13.83
C SER A 61 8.99 14.98 13.28
N THR A 62 9.89 14.13 12.79
CA THR A 62 11.21 14.55 12.28
C THR A 62 11.15 15.14 10.87
N GLN A 63 10.03 14.98 10.16
CA GLN A 63 9.83 15.52 8.80
C GLN A 63 9.29 16.96 8.77
N SER A 64 8.79 17.50 9.88
CA SER A 64 8.02 18.76 9.89
C SER A 64 8.86 20.05 10.04
N ASP A 65 10.13 19.98 10.47
CA ASP A 65 10.80 21.14 11.09
C ASP A 65 12.01 21.74 10.33
N ASN A 66 12.38 21.28 9.12
CA ASN A 66 13.40 21.98 8.30
C ASN A 66 13.46 21.47 6.86
N PRO A 67 14.00 22.24 5.90
CA PRO A 67 14.42 21.69 4.61
C PRO A 67 15.56 20.69 4.89
N LEU A 68 15.22 19.40 4.89
CA LEU A 68 16.17 18.31 5.16
C LEU A 68 17.22 18.25 4.05
N SER A 69 18.48 17.99 4.40
CA SER A 69 19.52 17.65 3.43
C SER A 69 19.17 16.33 2.73
N ALA A 70 19.72 16.10 1.54
CA ALA A 70 19.49 14.86 0.79
C ALA A 70 19.82 13.60 1.61
N GLU A 71 20.85 13.65 2.44
CA GLU A 71 21.26 12.57 3.35
C GLU A 71 20.20 12.26 4.41
N LEU A 72 19.62 13.30 5.03
CA LEU A 72 18.53 13.13 6.01
C LEU A 72 17.23 12.62 5.37
N ILE A 73 16.96 12.95 4.11
CA ILE A 73 15.81 12.42 3.35
C ILE A 73 16.00 10.92 3.10
N ILE A 74 17.20 10.50 2.68
CA ILE A 74 17.54 9.08 2.48
C ILE A 74 17.40 8.30 3.78
N ASP A 75 17.90 8.83 4.89
CA ASP A 75 17.76 8.21 6.21
C ASP A 75 16.29 8.12 6.64
N SER A 76 15.48 9.15 6.38
CA SER A 76 14.05 9.15 6.69
C SER A 76 13.28 8.09 5.90
N GLU A 77 13.51 7.97 4.58
CA GLU A 77 12.90 6.93 3.75
C GLU A 77 13.35 5.53 4.16
N ARG A 78 14.64 5.37 4.48
CA ARG A 78 15.19 4.10 4.98
C ARG A 78 14.52 3.67 6.28
N LEU A 79 14.37 4.59 7.24
CA LEU A 79 13.71 4.31 8.51
C LEU A 79 12.20 4.01 8.33
N ALA A 80 11.52 4.74 7.45
CA ALA A 80 10.11 4.49 7.14
C ALA A 80 9.91 3.10 6.49
N THR A 81 10.79 2.71 5.59
CA THR A 81 10.75 1.38 4.96
C THR A 81 11.17 0.27 5.93
N ASP A 82 12.15 0.49 6.80
CA ASP A 82 12.50 -0.47 7.88
C ASP A 82 11.31 -0.70 8.83
N TRP A 83 10.56 0.35 9.16
CA TRP A 83 9.31 0.25 9.94
C TRP A 83 8.24 -0.56 9.22
N LEU A 84 8.02 -0.29 7.92
CA LEU A 84 7.01 -1.01 7.13
C LEU A 84 7.37 -2.49 6.97
N ILE A 85 8.65 -2.82 6.76
CA ILE A 85 9.14 -4.20 6.72
C ILE A 85 8.83 -4.92 8.03
N GLN A 86 9.14 -4.31 9.18
CA GLN A 86 8.87 -4.91 10.49
C GLN A 86 7.37 -5.13 10.72
N LEU A 87 6.54 -4.13 10.40
CA LEU A 87 5.09 -4.23 10.51
C LEU A 87 4.56 -5.36 9.63
N PHE A 88 4.93 -5.39 8.34
CA PHE A 88 4.47 -6.39 7.39
C PHE A 88 4.91 -7.81 7.81
N ASN A 89 6.19 -8.01 8.09
CA ASN A 89 6.74 -9.34 8.42
C ASN A 89 6.16 -9.89 9.73
N THR A 90 5.83 -9.03 10.69
CA THR A 90 5.14 -9.44 11.91
C THR A 90 3.67 -9.76 11.63
N LEU A 91 2.99 -8.93 10.84
CA LEU A 91 1.56 -9.07 10.55
C LEU A 91 1.24 -10.32 9.73
N PHE A 92 2.15 -10.73 8.85
CA PHE A 92 1.97 -11.83 7.91
C PHE A 92 2.91 -13.02 8.16
N ALA A 93 3.51 -13.12 9.37
CA ALA A 93 4.41 -14.21 9.74
C ALA A 93 3.80 -15.61 9.46
N ASP A 94 2.53 -15.80 9.81
CA ASP A 94 1.81 -17.07 9.60
C ASP A 94 1.60 -17.44 8.12
N GLN A 95 1.74 -16.47 7.20
CA GLN A 95 1.59 -16.69 5.75
C GLN A 95 2.91 -17.04 5.06
N GLN A 96 4.03 -17.12 5.80
CA GLN A 96 5.37 -17.40 5.25
C GLN A 96 5.71 -16.47 4.07
N VAL A 97 5.47 -15.17 4.24
CA VAL A 97 5.83 -14.12 3.28
C VAL A 97 6.57 -12.99 3.99
N ILE A 98 7.61 -12.48 3.36
CA ILE A 98 8.41 -11.37 3.87
C ILE A 98 8.53 -10.25 2.85
N LEU A 99 8.57 -9.01 3.34
CA LEU A 99 8.93 -7.83 2.58
C LEU A 99 10.43 -7.61 2.68
N VAL A 100 11.09 -7.39 1.55
CA VAL A 100 12.54 -7.26 1.44
C VAL A 100 12.87 -6.04 0.58
N ARG A 101 13.85 -5.25 1.04
CA ARG A 101 14.42 -4.17 0.22
C ARG A 101 15.43 -4.77 -0.75
N SER A 102 15.22 -4.57 -2.05
CA SER A 102 16.18 -4.96 -3.10
C SER A 102 17.06 -3.78 -3.51
N ASN A 103 18.25 -4.10 -4.01
CA ASN A 103 19.14 -3.14 -4.67
C ASN A 103 18.90 -3.08 -6.20
N ASP A 104 18.11 -4.02 -6.72
CA ASP A 104 17.85 -4.23 -8.14
C ASP A 104 16.38 -3.90 -8.47
N GLU A 105 15.78 -4.61 -9.42
CA GLU A 105 14.37 -4.47 -9.82
C GLU A 105 13.41 -5.07 -8.76
N PRO A 106 12.15 -4.59 -8.69
CA PRO A 106 11.14 -5.24 -7.87
C PRO A 106 10.77 -6.60 -8.45
N GLU A 107 10.64 -7.62 -7.59
CA GLU A 107 10.25 -8.97 -7.99
C GLU A 107 9.54 -9.70 -6.83
N TYR A 108 8.54 -10.51 -7.18
CA TYR A 108 7.92 -11.46 -6.27
C TYR A 108 8.46 -12.88 -6.48
N PHE A 109 9.00 -13.44 -5.41
CA PHE A 109 9.43 -14.83 -5.36
C PHE A 109 8.43 -15.67 -4.55
N PRO A 110 7.84 -16.73 -5.13
CA PRO A 110 7.00 -17.65 -4.36
C PRO A 110 7.83 -18.39 -3.31
N ALA A 111 7.16 -18.87 -2.26
CA ALA A 111 7.80 -19.69 -1.23
C ALA A 111 8.36 -20.98 -1.86
N GLN A 112 9.63 -21.28 -1.62
CA GLN A 112 10.32 -22.44 -2.18
C GLN A 112 11.33 -22.98 -1.19
N ASN A 113 11.56 -24.31 -1.20
CA ASN A 113 12.63 -24.95 -0.43
C ASN A 113 12.63 -24.60 1.08
N ASN A 114 11.44 -24.46 1.68
CA ASN A 114 11.26 -24.08 3.08
C ASN A 114 11.65 -22.63 3.41
N GLU A 115 11.93 -21.81 2.39
CA GLU A 115 12.07 -20.36 2.51
C GLU A 115 10.71 -19.66 2.30
N PRO A 116 10.44 -18.56 3.02
CA PRO A 116 9.23 -17.77 2.80
C PRO A 116 9.21 -17.13 1.41
N ALA A 117 8.01 -16.83 0.92
CA ALA A 117 7.84 -15.98 -0.25
C ALA A 117 8.44 -14.59 0.03
N ARG A 118 8.98 -13.94 -1.00
CA ARG A 118 9.63 -12.63 -0.87
C ARG A 118 8.96 -11.64 -1.80
N ILE A 119 8.53 -10.52 -1.23
CA ILE A 119 8.10 -9.34 -1.97
C ILE A 119 9.30 -8.39 -1.96
N GLU A 120 9.98 -8.25 -3.08
CA GLU A 120 11.11 -7.35 -3.20
C GLU A 120 10.69 -6.02 -3.82
N PHE A 121 11.00 -4.92 -3.13
CA PHE A 121 10.76 -3.57 -3.65
C PHE A 121 12.09 -2.84 -3.90
N ALA A 122 12.10 -2.01 -4.94
CA ALA A 122 13.31 -1.35 -5.42
C ALA A 122 13.58 0.00 -4.75
N HIS A 123 14.84 0.43 -4.85
CA HIS A 123 15.32 1.79 -4.53
C HIS A 123 15.09 2.31 -3.11
N GLY A 124 14.59 1.47 -2.19
CA GLY A 124 14.39 1.86 -0.79
C GLY A 124 13.28 2.90 -0.58
N PHE A 125 12.43 3.14 -1.57
CA PHE A 125 11.32 4.11 -1.45
C PHE A 125 10.10 3.48 -0.80
N PHE A 126 9.47 4.21 0.13
CA PHE A 126 8.27 3.75 0.81
C PHE A 126 7.08 3.51 -0.13
N ALA A 127 6.93 4.35 -1.16
CA ALA A 127 5.89 4.17 -2.18
C ALA A 127 6.11 2.87 -2.97
N SER A 128 7.35 2.56 -3.36
CA SER A 128 7.67 1.29 -4.04
C SER A 128 7.33 0.09 -3.15
N ALA A 129 7.65 0.13 -1.86
CA ALA A 129 7.25 -0.93 -0.94
C ALA A 129 5.72 -1.11 -0.86
N LEU A 130 4.95 -0.01 -0.77
CA LEU A 130 3.49 -0.09 -0.77
C LEU A 130 2.90 -0.59 -2.10
N HIS A 131 3.54 -0.24 -3.22
CA HIS A 131 3.15 -0.70 -4.55
C HIS A 131 3.26 -2.24 -4.65
N GLU A 132 4.42 -2.81 -4.30
CA GLU A 132 4.62 -4.26 -4.34
C GLU A 132 3.70 -5.04 -3.40
N ILE A 133 3.47 -4.50 -2.20
CA ILE A 133 2.50 -5.08 -1.26
C ILE A 133 1.08 -5.03 -1.85
N SER A 134 0.74 -3.98 -2.58
CA SER A 134 -0.57 -3.82 -3.23
C SER A 134 -0.77 -4.87 -4.32
N HIS A 135 0.24 -5.12 -5.15
CA HIS A 135 0.24 -6.23 -6.11
C HIS A 135 0.05 -7.58 -5.42
N TRP A 136 0.80 -7.84 -4.35
CA TRP A 136 0.66 -9.07 -3.58
C TRP A 136 -0.74 -9.23 -2.98
N CYS A 137 -1.34 -8.15 -2.48
CA CYS A 137 -2.71 -8.16 -1.94
C CYS A 137 -3.77 -8.48 -2.99
N VAL A 138 -3.57 -8.03 -4.24
CA VAL A 138 -4.48 -8.31 -5.37
C VAL A 138 -4.25 -9.73 -5.92
N ALA A 139 -3.01 -10.21 -5.90
CA ALA A 139 -2.67 -11.55 -6.30
C ALA A 139 -3.31 -12.57 -5.34
N GLY A 140 -4.27 -13.36 -5.82
CA GLY A 140 -4.84 -14.47 -5.05
C GLY A 140 -3.89 -15.67 -4.94
N ASP A 141 -4.27 -16.67 -4.13
CA ASP A 141 -3.44 -17.84 -3.79
C ASP A 141 -2.77 -18.52 -4.99
N ALA A 142 -3.51 -18.70 -6.09
CA ALA A 142 -2.99 -19.35 -7.30
C ALA A 142 -1.87 -18.54 -7.97
N ARG A 143 -1.99 -17.21 -8.00
CA ARG A 143 -0.97 -16.34 -8.59
C ARG A 143 0.27 -16.23 -7.71
N ARG A 144 0.10 -16.29 -6.39
CA ARG A 144 1.22 -16.31 -5.42
C ARG A 144 2.10 -17.57 -5.52
N GLN A 145 1.76 -18.53 -6.36
CA GLN A 145 2.64 -19.68 -6.69
C GLN A 145 3.57 -19.42 -7.87
N LEU A 146 3.44 -18.27 -8.54
CA LEU A 146 4.20 -17.91 -9.73
C LEU A 146 5.11 -16.72 -9.42
N SER A 147 6.31 -16.71 -10.00
CA SER A 147 7.15 -15.50 -10.04
C SER A 147 6.37 -14.34 -10.64
N ASP A 148 6.49 -13.16 -10.03
CA ASP A 148 5.73 -11.94 -10.39
C ASP A 148 4.24 -12.17 -10.62
N PHE A 149 3.65 -13.07 -9.83
CA PHE A 149 2.23 -13.40 -9.88
C PHE A 149 1.74 -13.88 -11.26
N GLY A 150 2.66 -14.28 -12.14
CA GLY A 150 2.41 -14.62 -13.54
C GLY A 150 1.94 -13.44 -14.39
N TYR A 151 2.21 -12.19 -13.97
CA TYR A 151 2.02 -11.03 -14.84
C TYR A 151 3.09 -11.00 -15.94
N TRP A 152 2.76 -10.35 -17.04
CA TRP A 152 3.68 -10.17 -18.16
C TRP A 152 4.44 -8.87 -17.94
N TYR A 153 5.76 -8.90 -18.14
CA TYR A 153 6.56 -7.69 -18.16
C TYR A 153 6.48 -7.03 -19.53
N ALA A 154 6.27 -5.71 -19.54
CA ALA A 154 6.43 -4.89 -20.73
C ALA A 154 7.45 -3.80 -20.42
N PRO A 155 8.56 -3.73 -21.16
CA PRO A 155 9.48 -2.61 -21.00
C PRO A 155 8.80 -1.29 -21.45
N ASP A 156 9.44 -0.19 -21.09
CA ASP A 156 9.05 1.16 -21.50
C ASP A 156 8.95 1.28 -23.05
N GLY A 157 8.14 2.23 -23.54
CA GLY A 157 7.81 2.35 -24.96
C GLY A 157 6.62 1.46 -25.39
N ARG A 158 5.67 1.25 -24.48
CA ARG A 158 4.42 0.51 -24.76
C ARG A 158 3.59 1.22 -25.82
N SER A 159 2.98 0.46 -26.74
CA SER A 159 1.92 1.01 -27.62
C SER A 159 0.69 1.43 -26.81
N ALA A 160 -0.16 2.29 -27.38
CA ALA A 160 -1.41 2.72 -26.73
C ALA A 160 -2.29 1.55 -26.27
N ALA A 161 -2.38 0.47 -27.05
CA ALA A 161 -3.14 -0.73 -26.66
C ALA A 161 -2.50 -1.49 -25.48
N GLN A 162 -1.17 -1.56 -25.43
CA GLN A 162 -0.45 -2.17 -24.30
C GLN A 162 -0.58 -1.30 -23.04
N GLN A 163 -0.51 0.03 -23.18
CA GLN A 163 -0.74 0.94 -22.06
C GLN A 163 -2.14 0.77 -21.48
N GLN A 164 -3.18 0.72 -22.32
CA GLN A 164 -4.55 0.47 -21.84
C GLN A 164 -4.70 -0.88 -21.14
N ALA A 165 -4.01 -1.92 -21.62
CA ALA A 165 -4.02 -3.23 -20.96
C ALA A 165 -3.33 -3.18 -19.58
N PHE A 166 -2.21 -2.45 -19.48
CA PHE A 166 -1.52 -2.19 -18.22
C PHE A 166 -2.40 -1.40 -17.25
N GLU A 167 -2.92 -0.24 -17.66
CA GLU A 167 -3.76 0.61 -16.82
C GLU A 167 -4.94 -0.19 -16.22
N ARG A 168 -5.57 -1.07 -17.00
CA ARG A 168 -6.67 -1.92 -16.51
C ARG A 168 -6.26 -2.86 -15.37
N VAL A 169 -5.06 -3.44 -15.42
CA VAL A 169 -4.57 -4.35 -14.38
C VAL A 169 -4.05 -3.58 -13.16
N GLU A 170 -3.61 -2.33 -13.36
CA GLU A 170 -3.08 -1.43 -12.34
C GLU A 170 -4.14 -0.70 -11.50
N ILE A 171 -5.39 -0.61 -11.96
CA ILE A 171 -6.46 0.10 -11.22
C ILE A 171 -6.57 -0.37 -9.77
N LYS A 172 -6.54 -1.69 -9.54
CA LYS A 172 -6.70 -2.25 -8.18
C LYS A 172 -5.43 -2.13 -7.34
N PRO A 173 -4.22 -2.51 -7.82
CA PRO A 173 -2.98 -2.25 -7.12
C PRO A 173 -2.83 -0.78 -6.71
N GLN A 174 -2.97 0.18 -7.64
CA GLN A 174 -2.79 1.59 -7.32
C GLN A 174 -3.90 2.17 -6.43
N ALA A 175 -5.11 1.62 -6.47
CA ALA A 175 -6.15 1.98 -5.50
C ALA A 175 -5.83 1.50 -4.07
N LEU A 176 -5.22 0.32 -3.92
CA LEU A 176 -4.75 -0.15 -2.62
C LEU A 176 -3.53 0.65 -2.14
N GLU A 177 -2.57 0.92 -3.04
CA GLU A 177 -1.40 1.75 -2.77
C GLU A 177 -1.81 3.13 -2.28
N CYS A 178 -2.81 3.73 -2.93
CA CYS A 178 -3.41 4.99 -2.51
C CYS A 178 -3.95 4.91 -1.08
N LEU A 179 -4.78 3.91 -0.75
CA LEU A 179 -5.33 3.74 0.59
C LEU A 179 -4.25 3.54 1.66
N PHE A 180 -3.23 2.72 1.38
CA PHE A 180 -2.13 2.49 2.32
C PHE A 180 -1.30 3.77 2.52
N THR A 181 -1.04 4.51 1.45
CA THR A 181 -0.28 5.76 1.46
C THR A 181 -1.00 6.83 2.28
N LEU A 182 -2.31 7.00 2.03
CA LEU A 182 -3.14 7.96 2.76
C LEU A 182 -3.32 7.55 4.23
N ALA A 183 -3.45 6.25 4.53
CA ALA A 183 -3.50 5.76 5.91
C ALA A 183 -2.22 6.11 6.70
N CYS A 184 -1.08 6.20 6.02
CA CYS A 184 0.19 6.63 6.60
C CYS A 184 0.33 8.17 6.67
N GLY A 185 -0.66 8.94 6.20
CA GLY A 185 -0.59 10.41 6.13
C GLY A 185 0.38 10.94 5.06
N ARG A 186 0.70 10.13 4.04
CA ARG A 186 1.57 10.50 2.92
C ARG A 186 0.74 10.86 1.68
N ASN A 187 1.35 11.58 0.74
CA ASN A 187 0.71 11.93 -0.53
C ASN A 187 0.86 10.82 -1.56
N PHE A 188 -0.23 10.54 -2.28
CA PHE A 188 -0.26 9.55 -3.35
C PHE A 188 -0.31 10.23 -4.73
N GLN A 189 0.37 9.63 -5.71
CA GLN A 189 0.28 10.00 -7.12
C GLN A 189 0.18 8.73 -7.96
N VAL A 190 -0.72 8.75 -8.94
CA VAL A 190 -0.88 7.66 -9.91
C VAL A 190 0.37 7.58 -10.79
N SER A 191 0.92 6.38 -10.96
CA SER A 191 2.06 6.12 -11.85
C SER A 191 1.57 5.44 -13.13
N GLN A 192 1.75 6.09 -14.27
CA GLN A 192 1.49 5.47 -15.57
C GLN A 192 2.62 4.57 -16.06
N ASP A 193 3.80 4.64 -15.42
CA ASP A 193 4.98 3.80 -15.66
C ASP A 193 5.42 3.70 -17.14
N ASN A 194 5.36 4.79 -17.90
CA ASN A 194 5.70 4.81 -19.33
C ASN A 194 6.41 6.11 -19.68
N LEU A 195 7.71 6.22 -19.35
CA LEU A 195 8.46 7.47 -19.50
C LEU A 195 8.75 7.79 -20.97
N PHE A 196 8.77 6.79 -21.85
CA PHE A 196 9.06 6.94 -23.29
C PHE A 196 7.85 6.73 -24.19
N ALA A 197 6.62 6.91 -23.68
CA ALA A 197 5.41 6.87 -24.48
C ALA A 197 5.49 7.86 -25.68
N ASP A 198 5.23 7.37 -26.89
CA ASP A 198 5.24 8.15 -28.14
C ASP A 198 3.83 8.54 -28.64
N PHE A 199 2.81 8.32 -27.80
CA PHE A 199 1.41 8.58 -28.08
C PHE A 199 0.79 9.52 -27.05
N ASP A 200 -0.34 10.14 -27.41
CA ASP A 200 -1.06 11.06 -26.53
C ASP A 200 -1.75 10.31 -25.39
N THR A 201 -1.30 10.55 -24.15
CA THR A 201 -1.89 10.01 -22.91
C THR A 201 -2.91 10.95 -22.27
N SER A 202 -3.15 12.14 -22.83
CA SER A 202 -4.01 13.17 -22.22
C SER A 202 -5.48 12.76 -22.09
N SER A 203 -5.91 11.76 -22.87
CA SER A 203 -7.25 11.18 -22.83
C SER A 203 -7.38 9.95 -21.92
N SER A 204 -6.29 9.53 -21.26
CA SER A 204 -6.33 8.39 -20.33
C SER A 204 -7.27 8.66 -19.16
N THR A 205 -8.17 7.71 -18.89
CA THR A 205 -9.08 7.75 -17.73
C THR A 205 -8.45 7.17 -16.48
N PHE A 206 -7.20 6.70 -16.55
CA PHE A 206 -6.61 5.84 -15.53
C PHE A 206 -6.63 6.44 -14.13
N ALA A 207 -6.28 7.72 -13.97
CA ALA A 207 -6.34 8.39 -12.66
C ALA A 207 -7.77 8.50 -12.12
N ILE A 208 -8.77 8.69 -12.98
CA ILE A 208 -10.19 8.70 -12.62
C ILE A 208 -10.63 7.30 -12.18
N ASP A 209 -10.22 6.27 -12.92
CA ASP A 209 -10.59 4.87 -12.63
C ASP A 209 -9.97 4.41 -11.30
N VAL A 210 -8.71 4.76 -11.02
CA VAL A 210 -8.07 4.52 -9.72
C VAL A 210 -8.82 5.25 -8.61
N TYR A 211 -9.13 6.54 -8.79
CA TYR A 211 -9.87 7.33 -7.80
C TYR A 211 -11.24 6.72 -7.48
N GLN A 212 -12.00 6.32 -8.49
CA GLN A 212 -13.31 5.66 -8.32
C GLN A 212 -13.17 4.31 -7.61
N GLN A 213 -12.11 3.54 -7.90
CA GLN A 213 -11.85 2.28 -7.22
C GLN A 213 -11.50 2.49 -5.74
N VAL A 214 -10.76 3.56 -5.38
CA VAL A 214 -10.51 3.95 -3.98
C VAL A 214 -11.83 4.26 -3.28
N GLN A 215 -12.67 5.13 -3.85
CA GLN A 215 -13.99 5.46 -3.29
C GLN A 215 -14.86 4.22 -3.10
N SER A 216 -14.83 3.30 -4.07
CA SER A 216 -15.56 2.02 -3.98
C SER A 216 -15.09 1.17 -2.80
N TYR A 217 -13.77 1.08 -2.57
CA TYR A 217 -13.22 0.35 -1.42
C TYR A 217 -13.58 1.01 -0.08
N ILE A 218 -13.56 2.35 0.01
CA ILE A 218 -13.96 3.08 1.23
C ILE A 218 -15.45 2.89 1.51
N ALA A 219 -16.30 2.99 0.49
CA ALA A 219 -17.75 2.83 0.64
C ALA A 219 -18.17 1.36 0.92
N LYS A 220 -17.37 0.39 0.45
CA LYS A 220 -17.67 -1.05 0.53
C LYS A 220 -16.43 -1.84 0.97
N PRO A 221 -15.95 -1.68 2.22
CA PRO A 221 -14.70 -2.29 2.65
C PRO A 221 -14.72 -3.81 2.69
N HIS A 222 -15.89 -4.45 2.63
CA HIS A 222 -15.99 -5.90 2.48
C HIS A 222 -15.44 -6.41 1.13
N THR A 223 -15.38 -5.54 0.11
CA THR A 223 -14.85 -5.87 -1.23
C THR A 223 -13.32 -5.81 -1.32
N LEU A 224 -12.65 -5.23 -0.32
CA LEU A 224 -11.19 -5.25 -0.22
C LEU A 224 -10.67 -6.70 -0.12
N PRO A 225 -9.54 -7.02 -0.78
CA PRO A 225 -8.85 -8.30 -0.58
C PRO A 225 -8.56 -8.58 0.90
N ARG A 226 -8.49 -9.86 1.28
CA ARG A 226 -8.30 -10.29 2.68
C ARG A 226 -7.07 -9.65 3.32
N ASP A 227 -5.94 -9.70 2.64
CA ASP A 227 -4.67 -9.20 3.17
C ASP A 227 -4.62 -7.68 3.16
N ALA A 228 -5.23 -7.04 2.16
CA ALA A 228 -5.40 -5.59 2.12
C ALA A 228 -6.20 -5.06 3.32
N LYS A 229 -7.28 -5.74 3.72
CA LYS A 229 -8.03 -5.39 4.94
C LYS A 229 -7.16 -5.48 6.19
N THR A 230 -6.33 -6.52 6.27
CA THR A 230 -5.44 -6.78 7.41
C THR A 230 -4.40 -5.68 7.53
N LEU A 231 -3.70 -5.37 6.43
CA LEU A 231 -2.71 -4.31 6.39
C LEU A 231 -3.32 -2.92 6.62
N LEU A 232 -4.41 -2.59 5.93
CA LEU A 232 -5.07 -1.28 6.08
C LEU A 232 -5.54 -1.04 7.52
N THR A 233 -6.05 -2.07 8.19
CA THR A 233 -6.42 -1.99 9.61
C THR A 233 -5.21 -1.66 10.49
N ALA A 234 -4.07 -2.33 10.24
CA ALA A 234 -2.84 -2.09 11.00
C ALA A 234 -2.29 -0.67 10.77
N LEU A 235 -2.22 -0.23 9.50
CA LEU A 235 -1.76 1.11 9.14
C LEU A 235 -2.65 2.20 9.75
N LEU A 236 -3.97 2.10 9.59
CA LEU A 236 -4.91 3.05 10.21
C LEU A 236 -4.77 3.06 11.74
N SER A 237 -4.59 1.92 12.38
CA SER A 237 -4.42 1.83 13.84
C SER A 237 -3.10 2.44 14.33
N ALA A 238 -2.02 2.26 13.57
CA ALA A 238 -0.68 2.72 13.94
C ALA A 238 -0.44 4.20 13.58
N CYS A 239 -0.98 4.67 12.46
CA CYS A 239 -0.65 5.98 11.89
C CYS A 239 -1.68 7.07 12.23
N THR A 240 -2.93 6.74 12.54
CA THR A 240 -3.90 7.76 12.99
C THR A 240 -3.52 8.30 14.38
N SER A 241 -3.83 9.56 14.67
CA SER A 241 -3.54 10.16 15.97
C SER A 241 -4.63 9.84 16.99
N SER A 242 -4.27 9.53 18.24
CA SER A 242 -5.22 9.14 19.30
C SER A 242 -6.32 10.17 19.59
N SER A 243 -6.10 11.45 19.24
CA SER A 243 -7.07 12.53 19.40
C SER A 243 -8.33 12.40 18.53
N GLN A 244 -8.36 11.44 17.60
CA GLN A 244 -9.44 11.28 16.61
C GLN A 244 -10.35 10.06 16.88
N ILE A 245 -10.03 9.22 17.87
CA ILE A 245 -10.76 7.99 18.18
C ILE A 245 -11.82 8.22 19.28
N SER A 246 -11.83 9.39 19.91
CA SER A 246 -12.71 9.73 21.05
C SER A 246 -13.70 10.88 20.76
N ALA A 247 -14.12 11.06 19.51
CA ALA A 247 -15.18 12.01 19.13
C ALA A 247 -16.44 11.28 18.65
#